data_AF-A0A416KZL1-F1
#
_entry.id   AF-A0A416KZL1-F1
#
_cell.length_a   1.000
_cell.length_b   1.000
_cell.length_c   1.000
_cell.angle_alpha   90.00
_cell.angle_beta   90.00
_cell.angle_gamma   90.00
#
_symmetry.space_group_name_H-M   'P 1'
#
loop_
_entity.id
_entity.type
_entity.pdbx_description
1 polymer ?
#
loop_
_entity_poly.entity_id
_entity_poly.type
_entity_poly.pdbx_seq_one_letter_code
_entity_poly.pdbx_strand_id
1 'polypeptide(L)'
;MMQDQKTAGQAEDWELSEAYYKEDTGKKELRLEDFLEEETAEGQSGLADGSSLTEQLEAMAAQVKEIRELSGTGHPADQIASMLGMDGQQVRDILVCMQSFPEDDPLAVARLIVLG
;
A
#
# COMPACT_ATOMS: atom_id res chain seq x y z
N MET A 1 -13.21 62.10 -2.28
CA MET A 1 -11.87 61.50 -2.44
C MET A 1 -11.71 60.46 -1.35
N MET A 2 -11.84 59.18 -1.67
CA MET A 2 -11.22 58.10 -0.90
C MET A 2 -10.69 57.13 -1.95
N GLN A 3 -9.38 57.12 -2.09
CA GLN A 3 -8.63 56.17 -2.90
C GLN A 3 -8.46 54.91 -2.06
N ASP A 4 -9.21 53.86 -2.39
CA ASP A 4 -8.91 52.53 -1.87
C ASP A 4 -7.73 51.95 -2.67
N GLN A 5 -6.52 52.26 -2.19
CA GLN A 5 -5.32 51.49 -2.49
C GLN A 5 -5.52 50.05 -2.01
N LYS A 6 -5.78 49.12 -2.94
CA LYS A 6 -5.66 47.69 -2.68
C LYS A 6 -4.52 47.11 -3.51
N THR A 7 -3.35 47.12 -2.87
CA THR A 7 -2.33 46.06 -2.86
C THR A 7 -2.07 45.28 -4.15
N ALA A 8 -0.83 45.47 -4.62
CA ALA A 8 -0.02 44.49 -5.33
C ALA A 8 -0.39 43.03 -4.98
N GLY A 9 -0.81 42.28 -6.00
CA GLY A 9 -1.23 40.90 -5.86
C GLY A 9 -1.97 40.36 -7.08
N GLN A 10 -1.63 40.81 -8.30
CA GLN A 10 -1.91 40.02 -9.49
C GLN A 10 -0.96 38.83 -9.47
N ALA A 11 -1.24 37.85 -8.62
CA ALA A 11 -0.84 36.49 -8.94
C ALA A 11 -1.67 36.15 -10.18
N GLU A 12 -1.00 36.02 -11.32
CA GLU A 12 -1.62 35.46 -12.52
C GLU A 12 -2.13 34.08 -12.13
N ASP A 13 -3.43 34.00 -11.88
CA ASP A 13 -4.11 32.80 -11.44
C ASP A 13 -3.89 31.77 -12.53
N TRP A 14 -2.93 30.87 -12.30
CA TRP A 14 -2.40 29.99 -13.35
C TRP A 14 -3.50 29.09 -13.91
N GLU A 15 -4.48 28.76 -13.06
CA GLU A 15 -5.70 28.03 -13.36
C GLU A 15 -6.73 28.82 -14.19
N LEU A 16 -6.70 30.16 -14.15
CA LEU A 16 -7.55 31.03 -14.98
C LEU A 16 -6.81 31.61 -16.18
N SER A 17 -5.53 31.30 -16.33
CA SER A 17 -4.76 31.75 -17.49
C SER A 17 -5.30 31.08 -18.75
N GLU A 18 -5.48 31.86 -19.81
CA GLU A 18 -5.91 31.37 -21.12
C GLU A 18 -4.94 30.30 -21.67
N ALA A 19 -3.70 30.28 -21.19
CA ALA A 19 -2.69 29.28 -21.52
C ALA A 19 -3.01 27.87 -20.98
N TYR A 20 -3.72 27.75 -19.85
CA TYR A 20 -4.10 26.45 -19.27
C TYR A 20 -5.13 25.71 -20.12
N TYR A 21 -6.07 26.44 -20.74
CA TYR A 21 -7.10 25.88 -21.63
C TYR A 21 -6.65 25.73 -23.08
N LYS A 22 -5.45 26.23 -23.43
CA LYS A 22 -4.88 26.01 -24.76
C LYS A 22 -4.29 24.61 -24.82
N GLU A 23 -5.03 23.72 -25.48
CA GLU A 23 -4.51 22.43 -25.90
C GLU A 23 -3.38 22.68 -26.91
N ASP A 24 -2.13 22.56 -26.44
CA ASP A 24 -0.96 22.58 -27.32
C ASP A 24 -1.03 21.32 -28.20
N THR A 25 -1.63 21.47 -29.38
CA THR A 25 -1.87 20.40 -30.38
C THR A 25 -0.58 19.85 -30.99
N GLY A 26 0.59 20.32 -30.55
CA GLY A 26 1.91 19.86 -30.96
C GLY A 26 2.54 18.79 -30.06
N LYS A 27 1.89 18.37 -28.98
CA LYS A 27 2.45 17.36 -28.07
C LYS A 27 2.32 15.97 -28.71
N LYS A 28 3.47 15.43 -29.12
CA LYS A 28 3.69 14.05 -29.56
C LYS A 28 2.71 13.11 -28.85
N GLU A 29 1.80 12.47 -29.60
CA GLU A 29 0.86 11.48 -29.06
C GLU A 29 1.68 10.36 -28.43
N LEU A 30 1.82 10.41 -27.11
CA LEU A 30 2.44 9.34 -26.35
C LEU A 30 1.44 8.20 -26.29
N ARG A 31 1.65 7.17 -27.10
CA ARG A 31 0.84 5.96 -27.06
C ARG A 31 1.27 5.13 -25.86
N LEU A 32 0.33 4.43 -25.21
CA LEU A 32 0.67 3.51 -24.13
C LEU A 32 1.69 2.45 -24.56
N GLU A 33 1.67 2.11 -25.85
CA GLU A 33 2.63 1.23 -26.53
C GLU A 33 4.10 1.70 -26.38
N ASP A 34 4.36 3.02 -26.28
CA ASP A 34 5.71 3.56 -26.13
C ASP A 34 6.29 3.36 -24.71
N PHE A 35 5.44 3.03 -23.73
CA PHE A 35 5.83 2.75 -22.33
C PHE A 35 5.81 1.25 -21.99
N LEU A 36 5.10 0.45 -22.79
CA LEU A 36 5.16 -1.00 -22.70
C LEU A 36 6.37 -1.48 -23.50
N GLU A 37 7.51 -1.59 -22.82
CA GLU A 37 8.62 -2.39 -23.32
C GLU A 37 8.11 -3.83 -23.51
N GLU A 38 8.31 -4.40 -24.70
CA GLU A 38 7.95 -5.79 -24.98
C GLU A 38 8.60 -6.65 -23.89
N GLU A 39 7.77 -7.23 -23.01
CA GLU A 39 8.19 -8.18 -21.99
C GLU A 39 8.70 -9.43 -22.71
N THR A 40 9.87 -9.31 -23.33
CA THR A 40 10.74 -10.45 -23.56
C THR A 40 10.95 -11.02 -22.17
N ALA A 41 10.51 -12.27 -22.01
CA ALA A 41 10.52 -13.03 -20.77
C ALA A 41 11.97 -13.37 -20.34
N GLU A 42 12.80 -12.35 -20.18
CA GLU A 42 14.19 -12.40 -19.74
C GLU A 42 14.37 -11.42 -18.56
N GLY A 43 13.37 -11.37 -17.69
CA GLY A 43 13.40 -10.70 -16.38
C GLY A 43 13.28 -11.67 -15.21
N GLN A 44 13.31 -12.99 -15.43
CA GLN A 44 13.38 -13.99 -14.35
C GLN A 44 14.82 -14.12 -13.83
N SER A 45 15.39 -13.02 -13.31
CA SER A 45 16.63 -13.06 -12.54
C SER A 45 16.51 -12.30 -11.21
N GLY A 46 15.31 -12.37 -10.60
CA GLY A 46 15.05 -11.91 -9.24
C GLY A 46 14.15 -12.82 -8.40
N LEU A 47 13.63 -13.93 -8.97
CA LEU A 47 12.62 -14.79 -8.35
C LEU A 47 13.17 -16.06 -7.71
N ALA A 48 14.49 -16.26 -7.66
CA ALA A 48 15.07 -17.40 -6.96
C ALA A 48 14.82 -17.37 -5.45
N ASP A 49 14.57 -16.18 -4.88
CA ASP A 49 14.16 -15.96 -3.48
C ASP A 49 12.63 -15.74 -3.35
N GLY A 50 11.89 -15.86 -4.46
CA GLY A 50 10.43 -15.72 -4.46
C GLY A 50 9.73 -16.90 -3.79
N SER A 51 10.28 -18.12 -3.95
CA SER A 51 9.67 -19.35 -3.41
C SER A 51 9.69 -19.39 -1.87
N SER A 52 10.82 -19.01 -1.27
CA SER A 52 11.01 -18.91 0.18
C SER A 52 10.11 -17.83 0.77
N LEU A 53 10.05 -16.66 0.13
CA LEU A 53 9.18 -15.57 0.54
C LEU A 53 7.70 -15.94 0.41
N THR A 54 7.29 -16.62 -0.67
CA THR A 54 5.90 -17.08 -0.82
C THR A 54 5.51 -18.11 0.22
N GLU A 55 6.36 -19.09 0.53
CA GLU A 55 6.10 -20.06 1.60
C GLU A 55 6.01 -19.38 2.97
N GLN A 56 6.89 -18.41 3.24
CA GLN A 56 6.87 -17.64 4.48
C GLN A 56 5.59 -16.79 4.61
N LEU A 57 5.14 -16.19 3.50
CA LEU A 57 3.90 -15.41 3.45
C LEU A 57 2.66 -16.28 3.63
N GLU A 58 2.62 -17.47 3.00
CA GLU A 58 1.52 -18.42 3.17
C GLU A 58 1.46 -18.96 4.61
N ALA A 59 2.61 -19.30 5.19
CA ALA A 59 2.69 -19.73 6.58
C ALA A 59 2.21 -18.63 7.54
N MET A 60 2.66 -17.39 7.33
CA MET A 60 2.22 -16.25 8.13
C MET A 60 0.72 -15.98 7.93
N ALA A 61 0.19 -16.07 6.70
CA ALA A 61 -1.23 -15.88 6.44
C ALA A 61 -2.11 -16.93 7.15
N ALA A 62 -1.64 -18.19 7.19
CA ALA A 62 -2.30 -19.24 7.95
C ALA A 62 -2.31 -18.91 9.47
N GLN A 63 -1.18 -18.45 10.01
CA GLN A 63 -1.08 -18.03 11.41
C GLN A 63 -1.98 -16.82 11.72
N VAL A 64 -2.02 -15.81 10.86
CA VAL A 64 -2.91 -14.64 10.99
C VAL A 64 -4.38 -15.08 11.03
N LYS A 65 -4.76 -16.03 10.17
CA LYS A 65 -6.12 -16.57 10.16
C LYS A 65 -6.48 -17.26 11.48
N GLU A 66 -5.59 -18.09 12.01
CA GLU A 66 -5.79 -18.79 13.27
C GLU A 66 -5.85 -17.82 14.47
N ILE A 67 -4.97 -16.82 14.51
CA ILE A 67 -5.00 -15.74 15.50
C ILE A 67 -6.30 -14.94 15.43
N ARG A 68 -6.83 -14.68 14.23
CA ARG A 68 -8.11 -13.99 14.03
C ARG A 68 -9.27 -14.77 14.65
N GLU A 69 -9.33 -16.08 14.42
CA GLU A 69 -10.37 -16.95 14.96
C GLU A 69 -10.29 -17.03 16.50
N LEU A 70 -9.08 -17.20 17.04
CA LEU A 70 -8.84 -17.24 18.49
C LEU A 70 -9.12 -15.89 19.17
N SER A 71 -8.80 -14.77 18.52
CA SER A 71 -9.16 -13.44 19.00
C SER A 71 -10.66 -13.20 18.93
N GLY A 72 -11.35 -13.69 17.89
CA GLY A 72 -12.79 -13.57 17.75
C GLY A 72 -13.58 -14.33 18.83
N THR A 73 -12.97 -15.38 19.40
CA THR A 73 -13.53 -16.14 20.53
C THR A 73 -13.22 -15.51 21.90
N GLY A 74 -12.46 -14.40 21.94
CA GLY A 74 -12.20 -13.61 23.15
C GLY A 74 -10.91 -13.96 23.89
N HIS A 75 -9.99 -14.72 23.29
CA HIS A 75 -8.71 -15.02 23.92
C HIS A 75 -7.77 -13.80 23.87
N PRO A 76 -7.11 -13.44 24.98
CA PRO A 76 -6.10 -12.38 24.99
C PRO A 76 -4.82 -12.83 24.28
N ALA A 77 -4.04 -11.86 23.78
CA ALA A 77 -2.82 -12.10 22.99
C ALA A 77 -1.82 -13.07 23.67
N ASP A 78 -1.62 -12.95 24.99
CA ASP A 78 -0.68 -13.82 25.72
C ASP A 78 -1.15 -15.29 25.77
N GLN A 79 -2.47 -15.51 25.80
CA GLN A 79 -3.05 -16.85 25.78
C GLN A 79 -2.96 -17.45 24.37
N ILE A 80 -3.20 -16.65 23.33
CA ILE A 80 -3.03 -17.04 21.93
C ILE A 80 -1.58 -17.41 21.64
N ALA A 81 -0.62 -16.58 22.08
CA ALA A 81 0.81 -16.84 21.95
C ALA A 81 1.21 -18.17 22.60
N SER A 82 0.69 -18.44 23.80
CA SER A 82 0.92 -19.71 24.50
C SER A 82 0.33 -20.92 23.77
N MET A 83 -0.84 -20.78 23.13
CA MET A 83 -1.49 -21.85 22.37
C MET A 83 -0.78 -22.16 21.06
N LEU A 84 -0.30 -21.12 20.37
CA LEU A 84 0.37 -21.24 19.07
C LEU A 84 1.89 -21.43 19.17
N GLY A 85 2.46 -21.34 20.38
CA GLY A 85 3.91 -21.38 20.58
C GLY A 85 4.64 -20.21 19.92
N MET A 86 3.97 -19.06 19.78
CA MET A 86 4.47 -17.85 19.13
C MET A 86 4.93 -16.83 20.16
N ASP A 87 5.70 -15.84 19.71
CA ASP A 87 6.05 -14.72 20.56
C ASP A 87 4.83 -13.82 20.83
N GLY A 88 4.67 -13.39 22.09
CA GLY A 88 3.55 -12.55 22.50
C GLY A 88 3.52 -11.19 21.81
N GLN A 89 4.69 -10.64 21.46
CA GLN A 89 4.78 -9.38 20.72
C GLN A 89 4.29 -9.57 19.28
N GLN A 90 4.72 -10.66 18.63
CA GLN A 90 4.28 -11.00 17.27
C GLN A 90 2.76 -11.14 17.18
N VAL A 91 2.13 -11.80 18.15
CA VAL A 91 0.65 -11.92 18.20
C VAL A 91 -0.02 -10.55 18.40
N ARG A 92 0.53 -9.68 19.26
CA ARG A 92 0.02 -8.32 19.45
C ARG A 92 0.13 -7.50 18.17
N ASP A 93 1.26 -7.55 17.49
CA ASP A 93 1.49 -6.81 16.25
C ASP A 93 0.51 -7.25 15.15
N ILE A 94 0.27 -8.57 15.02
CA ILE A 94 -0.75 -9.14 14.13
C ILE A 94 -2.14 -8.61 14.47
N LEU A 95 -2.53 -8.62 15.75
CA LEU A 95 -3.84 -8.16 16.20
C LEU A 95 -4.05 -6.66 15.96
N VAL A 96 -3.01 -5.84 16.12
CA VAL A 96 -3.04 -4.40 15.82
C VAL A 96 -3.22 -4.16 14.32
N CYS A 97 -2.53 -4.93 13.47
CA CYS A 97 -2.67 -4.85 12.03
C CYS A 97 -4.11 -5.21 11.58
N MET A 98 -4.68 -6.27 12.15
CA MET A 98 -6.06 -6.68 11.86
C MET A 98 -7.12 -5.67 12.34
N GLN A 99 -6.90 -4.98 13.46
CA GLN A 99 -7.80 -3.91 13.90
C GLN A 99 -7.75 -2.70 12.97
N SER A 100 -6.57 -2.41 12.42
CA SER A 100 -6.39 -1.32 11.47
C SER A 100 -7.08 -1.62 10.13
N PHE A 101 -7.14 -2.89 9.74
CA PHE A 101 -7.73 -3.34 8.48
C PHE A 101 -8.62 -4.59 8.67
N PRO A 102 -9.87 -4.43 9.15
CA PRO A 102 -10.75 -5.57 9.43
C PRO A 102 -11.26 -6.30 8.18
N GLU A 103 -11.24 -5.62 7.03
CA GLU A 103 -11.62 -6.13 5.70
C GLU A 103 -10.43 -6.76 4.95
N ASP A 104 -9.20 -6.60 5.44
CA ASP A 104 -8.01 -7.04 4.68
C ASP A 104 -7.86 -8.56 4.65
N ASP A 105 -7.32 -9.02 3.53
CA ASP A 105 -6.97 -10.42 3.32
C ASP A 105 -5.81 -10.81 4.27
N PRO A 106 -5.84 -12.00 4.90
CA PRO A 106 -4.76 -12.46 5.77
C PRO A 106 -3.39 -12.45 5.10
N LEU A 107 -3.33 -12.57 3.76
CA LEU A 107 -2.10 -12.43 3.00
C LEU A 107 -1.56 -10.99 2.96
N ALA A 108 -2.44 -9.99 2.95
CA ALA A 108 -2.04 -8.58 3.00
C ALA A 108 -1.42 -8.25 4.36
N VAL A 109 -2.03 -8.74 5.44
CA VAL A 109 -1.48 -8.61 6.81
C VAL A 109 -0.15 -9.34 6.93
N ALA A 110 -0.04 -10.57 6.39
CA ALA A 110 1.21 -11.32 6.36
C ALA A 110 2.31 -10.57 5.59
N ARG A 111 2.00 -9.98 4.44
CA ARG A 111 2.94 -9.15 3.67
C ARG A 111 3.40 -7.94 4.45
N LEU A 112 2.49 -7.23 5.13
CA LEU A 112 2.83 -6.09 5.96
C LEU A 112 3.81 -6.46 7.09
N ILE A 113 3.63 -7.64 7.70
CA ILE A 113 4.48 -8.08 8.82
C ILE A 113 5.84 -8.60 8.35
N VAL A 114 5.89 -9.28 7.20
CA VAL A 114 7.13 -9.88 6.69
C VAL A 114 7.99 -8.84 5.94
N LEU A 115 7.37 -7.84 5.30
CA LEU A 115 8.06 -6.85 4.46
C LEU A 115 8.10 -5.43 5.05
N GLY A 116 7.32 -5.14 6.10
CA GLY A 116 7.26 -3.84 6.78
C GLY A 116 8.17 -3.78 8.00
#